data_AF-A0A6N9UJN8-F1
#
_entry.id   AF-A0A6N9UJN8-F1
#
_cell.length_a   1.000
_cell.length_b   1.000
_cell.length_c   1.000
_cell.angle_alpha   90.00
_cell.angle_beta   90.00
_cell.angle_gamma   90.00
#
_symmetry.space_group_name_H-M   'P 1'
#
loop_
_entity.id
_entity.type
_entity.pdbx_description
1 polymer ?
#
loop_
_entity_poly.entity_id
_entity_poly.type
_entity_poly.pdbx_seq_one_letter_code
_entity_poly.pdbx_strand_id
1 'polypeptide(L)'
;MDFSLGEELEAVRDLAREIFTDRATPERLREVETSPTRTDTRLWADLASAGLLGAVLPEADGGAGLGMAGLCVLLEEQGRRVAPVPLWPALAGGLAVAAHGTARQRAELLPGLASGEVRPTVALEEFGPADPLA
;
A
#
# COMPACT_ATOMS: atom_id res chain seq x y z
N MET A 1 -18.86 1.45 23.72
CA MET A 1 -18.48 1.68 22.31
C MET A 1 -17.11 2.34 22.38
N ASP A 2 -16.11 1.73 21.76
CA ASP A 2 -14.73 2.19 21.76
C ASP A 2 -14.33 2.53 20.32
N PHE A 3 -13.74 3.70 20.14
CA PHE A 3 -13.31 4.25 18.85
C PHE A 3 -11.80 4.48 18.80
N SER A 4 -11.08 4.07 19.84
CA SER A 4 -9.62 4.08 19.83
C SER A 4 -9.10 3.04 18.83
N LEU A 5 -7.90 3.29 18.31
CA LEU A 5 -7.19 2.26 17.55
C LEU A 5 -6.70 1.20 18.53
N GLY A 6 -6.80 -0.08 18.13
CA GLY A 6 -6.12 -1.15 18.85
C GLY A 6 -4.60 -1.04 18.71
N GLU A 7 -3.86 -1.67 19.63
CA GLU A 7 -2.40 -1.56 19.74
C GLU A 7 -1.66 -1.85 18.42
N GLU A 8 -2.11 -2.83 17.65
CA GLU A 8 -1.50 -3.20 16.36
C GLU A 8 -1.64 -2.08 15.31
N LEU A 9 -2.81 -1.42 15.26
CA LEU A 9 -3.05 -0.29 14.37
C LEU A 9 -2.28 0.95 14.84
N GLU A 10 -2.10 1.13 16.14
CA GLU A 10 -1.25 2.20 16.68
C GLU A 10 0.22 1.99 16.32
N ALA A 11 0.73 0.77 16.42
CA ALA A 11 2.10 0.44 16.03
C ALA A 11 2.34 0.72 14.54
N VAL A 12 1.40 0.33 13.66
CA VAL A 12 1.48 0.64 12.23
C VAL A 12 1.41 2.13 11.96
N ARG A 13 0.52 2.86 12.65
CA ARG A 13 0.40 4.32 12.54
C ARG A 13 1.74 4.99 12.86
N ASP A 14 2.32 4.63 13.99
CA ASP A 14 3.50 5.30 14.51
C ASP A 14 4.74 5.00 13.66
N LEU A 15 4.90 3.76 13.19
CA LEU A 15 5.98 3.37 12.28
C LEU A 15 5.83 4.03 10.90
N ALA A 16 4.62 4.03 10.33
CA ALA A 16 4.36 4.70 9.05
C ALA A 16 4.63 6.21 9.15
N ARG A 17 4.19 6.84 10.25
CA ARG A 17 4.45 8.25 10.54
C ARG A 17 5.93 8.57 10.56
N GLU A 18 6.73 7.76 11.24
CA GLU A 18 8.18 7.93 11.33
C GLU A 18 8.83 7.84 9.94
N ILE A 19 8.56 6.76 9.20
CA ILE A 19 9.13 6.55 7.87
C ILE A 19 8.74 7.68 6.91
N PHE A 20 7.46 8.01 6.81
CA PHE A 20 7.03 9.12 5.95
C PHE A 20 7.62 10.44 6.43
N THR A 21 7.82 10.60 7.73
CA THR A 21 8.38 11.81 8.29
C THR A 21 9.81 12.07 7.84
N ASP A 22 10.62 11.02 7.89
CA ASP A 22 12.04 11.08 7.61
C ASP A 22 12.35 10.99 6.12
N ARG A 23 11.52 10.28 5.35
CA ARG A 23 11.81 9.96 3.95
C ARG A 23 11.08 10.84 2.94
N ALA A 24 9.84 11.24 3.21
CA ALA A 24 9.06 12.11 2.32
C ALA A 24 9.27 13.59 2.68
N THR A 25 10.52 14.05 2.60
CA THR A 25 10.90 15.45 2.80
C THR A 25 10.53 16.31 1.59
N PRO A 26 10.33 17.63 1.75
CA PRO A 26 10.05 18.52 0.61
C PRO A 26 11.09 18.43 -0.51
N GLU A 27 12.37 18.28 -0.15
CA GLU A 27 13.47 18.08 -1.10
C GLU A 27 13.28 16.80 -1.90
N ARG A 28 12.97 15.70 -1.21
CA ARG A 28 12.74 14.40 -1.85
C ARG A 28 11.51 14.44 -2.77
N LEU A 29 10.44 15.10 -2.35
CA LEU A 29 9.23 15.25 -3.17
C LEU A 29 9.55 15.95 -4.51
N ARG A 30 10.31 17.06 -4.48
CA ARG A 30 10.74 17.76 -5.70
C ARG A 30 11.60 16.89 -6.62
N GLU A 31 12.51 16.10 -6.05
CA GLU A 31 13.31 15.15 -6.81
C GLU A 31 12.44 14.11 -7.52
N VAL A 32 11.49 13.51 -6.80
CA VAL A 32 10.60 12.47 -7.34
C VAL A 32 9.68 13.05 -8.41
N GLU A 33 9.15 14.26 -8.21
CA GLU A 33 8.25 14.93 -9.16
C GLU A 33 8.89 15.16 -10.54
N THR A 34 10.19 15.45 -10.55
CA THR A 34 10.99 15.61 -11.78
C THR A 34 11.48 14.29 -12.37
N SER A 35 11.33 13.17 -11.66
CA SER A 35 11.69 11.85 -12.16
C SER A 35 10.70 11.32 -13.22
N PRO A 36 11.13 10.47 -14.15
CA PRO A 36 10.24 9.93 -15.19
C PRO A 36 9.05 9.14 -14.66
N THR A 37 9.19 8.48 -13.51
CA THR A 37 8.16 7.60 -12.94
C THR A 37 7.26 8.30 -11.92
N ARG A 38 7.69 9.48 -11.43
CA ARG A 38 7.02 10.23 -10.35
C ARG A 38 6.66 9.38 -9.13
N THR A 39 7.41 8.30 -8.90
CA THR A 39 7.19 7.34 -7.81
C THR A 39 8.50 7.18 -7.04
N ASP A 40 8.45 7.27 -5.72
CA ASP A 40 9.62 7.07 -4.88
C ASP A 40 9.86 5.58 -4.62
N THR A 41 10.69 4.98 -5.48
CA THR A 41 11.07 3.57 -5.38
C THR A 41 11.87 3.24 -4.11
N ARG A 42 12.59 4.22 -3.54
CA ARG A 42 13.34 4.01 -2.28
C ARG A 42 12.38 3.96 -1.11
N LEU A 43 11.44 4.90 -1.03
CA LEU A 43 10.41 4.89 -0.01
C LEU A 43 9.55 3.63 -0.09
N TRP A 44 9.21 3.16 -1.28
CA TRP A 44 8.51 1.89 -1.45
C TRP A 44 9.28 0.70 -0.85
N ALA A 45 10.59 0.63 -1.08
CA ALA A 45 11.45 -0.42 -0.52
C ALA A 45 11.60 -0.30 1.01
N ASP A 46 11.65 0.93 1.55
CA ASP A 46 11.68 1.16 3.00
C ASP A 46 10.38 0.66 3.66
N LEU A 47 9.22 0.95 3.06
CA LEU A 47 7.92 0.46 3.55
C LEU A 47 7.84 -1.07 3.50
N ALA A 48 8.37 -1.69 2.44
CA ALA A 48 8.44 -3.14 2.31
C ALA A 48 9.33 -3.77 3.39
N SER A 49 10.52 -3.21 3.59
CA SER A 49 11.49 -3.68 4.59
C SER A 49 10.97 -3.54 6.02
N ALA A 50 10.12 -2.54 6.27
CA ALA A 50 9.41 -2.34 7.52
C ALA A 50 8.18 -3.25 7.69
N GLY A 51 7.84 -4.07 6.69
CA GLY A 51 6.67 -4.96 6.70
C GLY A 51 5.32 -4.27 6.46
N LEU A 52 5.32 -2.96 6.20
CA LEU A 52 4.08 -2.17 6.08
C LEU A 52 3.26 -2.51 4.83
N LEU A 53 3.89 -2.99 3.76
CA LEU A 53 3.18 -3.43 2.56
C LEU A 53 2.43 -4.76 2.77
N GLY A 54 2.96 -5.63 3.63
CA GLY A 54 2.32 -6.89 4.01
C GLY A 54 1.31 -6.76 5.15
N ALA A 55 1.34 -5.65 5.90
CA ALA A 55 0.56 -5.49 7.13
C ALA A 55 -0.96 -5.70 6.94
N VAL A 56 -1.49 -5.30 5.78
CA VAL A 56 -2.93 -5.43 5.48
C VAL A 56 -3.33 -6.83 5.02
N LEU A 57 -2.39 -7.65 4.56
CA LEU A 57 -2.67 -8.97 4.01
C LEU A 57 -2.96 -9.98 5.12
N PRO A 58 -3.75 -11.04 4.86
CA PRO A 58 -3.98 -12.09 5.84
C PRO A 58 -2.69 -12.77 6.30
N GLU A 59 -2.66 -13.25 7.54
CA GLU A 59 -1.53 -14.02 8.09
C GLU A 59 -1.20 -15.26 7.24
N ALA A 60 -2.23 -15.91 6.68
CA ALA A 60 -2.08 -17.07 5.80
C ALA A 60 -1.32 -16.75 4.49
N ASP A 61 -1.21 -15.46 4.13
CA ASP A 61 -0.44 -14.96 2.99
C ASP A 61 0.87 -14.28 3.42
N GLY A 62 1.27 -14.43 4.69
CA GLY A 62 2.49 -13.84 5.26
C GLY A 62 2.34 -12.36 5.66
N GLY A 63 1.11 -11.86 5.80
CA GLY A 63 0.83 -10.52 6.31
C GLY A 63 0.54 -10.46 7.81
N ALA A 64 0.01 -9.31 8.28
CA ALA A 64 -0.34 -9.08 9.68
C ALA A 64 -1.86 -9.03 9.95
N GLY A 65 -2.70 -9.32 8.94
CA GLY A 65 -4.14 -9.45 9.12
C GLY A 65 -4.91 -8.15 9.38
N LEU A 66 -4.29 -6.98 9.28
CA LEU A 66 -4.92 -5.70 9.67
C LEU A 66 -5.97 -5.20 8.67
N GLY A 67 -6.02 -5.79 7.48
CA GLY A 67 -7.07 -5.57 6.48
C GLY A 67 -7.28 -4.09 6.12
N MET A 68 -8.54 -3.72 5.94
CA MET A 68 -8.92 -2.36 5.53
C MET A 68 -8.57 -1.30 6.59
N ALA A 69 -8.64 -1.63 7.88
CA ALA A 69 -8.31 -0.69 8.93
C ALA A 69 -6.81 -0.33 8.89
N GLY A 70 -5.93 -1.31 8.69
CA GLY A 70 -4.50 -1.08 8.48
C GLY A 70 -4.25 -0.23 7.22
N LEU A 71 -4.98 -0.48 6.13
CA LEU A 71 -4.88 0.34 4.92
C LEU A 71 -5.26 1.80 5.19
N CYS A 72 -6.37 2.06 5.88
CA CYS A 72 -6.77 3.42 6.24
C CYS A 72 -5.68 4.15 7.03
N VAL A 73 -5.12 3.50 8.06
CA VAL A 73 -4.04 4.07 8.88
C VAL A 73 -2.81 4.43 8.04
N LEU A 74 -2.38 3.53 7.14
CA LEU A 74 -1.25 3.80 6.24
C LEU A 74 -1.51 4.98 5.32
N LEU A 75 -2.72 5.07 4.74
CA LEU A 75 -3.10 6.14 3.82
C LEU A 75 -3.23 7.50 4.53
N GLU A 76 -3.70 7.52 5.78
CA GLU A 76 -3.74 8.75 6.58
C GLU A 76 -2.33 9.33 6.77
N GLU A 77 -1.38 8.50 7.21
CA GLU A 77 0.00 8.94 7.44
C GLU A 77 0.73 9.26 6.12
N GLN A 78 0.47 8.50 5.04
CA GLN A 78 0.96 8.83 3.70
C GLN A 78 0.46 10.22 3.26
N GLY A 79 -0.83 10.49 3.43
CA GLY A 79 -1.50 11.72 3.02
C GLY A 79 -0.96 12.95 3.75
N ARG A 80 -0.59 12.83 5.04
CA ARG A 80 0.04 13.92 5.82
C ARG A 80 1.34 14.44 5.18
N ARG A 81 2.03 13.60 4.40
CA ARG A 81 3.30 13.94 3.74
C ARG A 81 3.22 14.01 2.22
N VAL A 82 2.06 13.72 1.63
CA VAL A 82 1.89 13.61 0.17
C VAL A 82 2.93 12.66 -0.44
N ALA A 83 3.23 11.58 0.29
CA ALA A 83 4.32 10.67 -0.07
C ALA A 83 4.03 9.97 -1.41
N PRO A 84 4.94 10.03 -2.41
CA PRO A 84 4.67 9.63 -3.80
C PRO A 84 4.89 8.14 -4.01
N VAL A 85 4.07 7.31 -3.36
CA VAL A 85 4.05 5.85 -3.48
C VAL A 85 2.62 5.32 -3.72
N PRO A 86 2.43 4.25 -4.50
CA PRO A 86 1.10 3.82 -4.94
C PRO A 86 0.39 2.90 -3.92
N LEU A 87 0.32 3.29 -2.64
CA LEU A 87 -0.22 2.40 -1.59
C LEU A 87 -1.69 2.03 -1.82
N TRP A 88 -2.56 3.01 -2.06
CA TRP A 88 -3.99 2.75 -2.26
C TRP A 88 -4.27 1.68 -3.34
N PRO A 89 -3.85 1.86 -4.61
CA PRO A 89 -4.19 0.89 -5.65
C PRO A 89 -3.47 -0.45 -5.45
N ALA A 90 -2.23 -0.45 -4.93
CA ALA A 90 -1.48 -1.68 -4.72
C ALA A 90 -2.07 -2.54 -3.60
N LEU A 91 -2.32 -1.94 -2.43
CA LEU A 91 -2.82 -2.64 -1.26
C LEU A 91 -4.30 -3.01 -1.39
N ALA A 92 -5.14 -2.15 -1.99
CA ALA A 92 -6.52 -2.50 -2.29
C ALA A 92 -6.62 -3.67 -3.28
N GLY A 93 -5.77 -3.67 -4.33
CA GLY A 93 -5.66 -4.79 -5.26
C GLY A 93 -5.19 -6.08 -4.56
N GLY A 94 -4.19 -5.98 -3.68
CA GLY A 94 -3.73 -7.09 -2.85
C GLY A 94 -4.82 -7.68 -1.96
N LEU A 95 -5.61 -6.84 -1.28
CA LEU A 95 -6.76 -7.26 -0.48
C LEU A 95 -7.83 -7.96 -1.32
N ALA A 96 -8.11 -7.47 -2.53
CA ALA A 96 -9.06 -8.12 -3.44
C ALA A 96 -8.58 -9.51 -3.88
N VAL A 97 -7.29 -9.65 -4.20
CA VAL A 97 -6.68 -10.95 -4.52
C VAL A 97 -6.68 -11.88 -3.30
N ALA A 98 -6.42 -11.38 -2.09
CA ALA A 98 -6.48 -12.18 -0.88
C ALA A 98 -7.90 -12.70 -0.60
N ALA A 99 -8.92 -11.87 -0.83
CA ALA A 99 -10.31 -12.22 -0.57
C ALA A 99 -10.95 -13.11 -1.65
N HIS A 100 -10.57 -12.94 -2.91
CA HIS A 100 -11.28 -13.54 -4.05
C HIS A 100 -10.38 -14.32 -5.02
N GLY A 101 -9.07 -14.21 -4.87
CA GLY A 101 -8.11 -14.90 -5.73
C GLY A 101 -8.08 -16.40 -5.47
N THR A 102 -7.84 -17.15 -6.54
CA THR A 102 -7.47 -18.57 -6.44
C THR A 102 -6.18 -18.74 -5.63
N ALA A 103 -5.95 -19.94 -5.07
CA ALA A 103 -4.71 -20.25 -4.37
C ALA A 103 -3.45 -19.93 -5.21
N ARG A 104 -3.52 -20.18 -6.52
CA ARG A 104 -2.45 -19.85 -7.47
C ARG A 104 -2.21 -18.33 -7.56
N GLN A 105 -3.26 -17.53 -7.76
CA GLN A 105 -3.14 -16.07 -7.84
C GLN A 105 -2.58 -15.47 -6.54
N ARG A 106 -3.04 -15.97 -5.39
CA ARG A 106 -2.53 -15.53 -4.08
C ARG A 106 -1.03 -15.81 -3.94
N ALA A 107 -0.61 -17.04 -4.24
CA ALA A 107 0.78 -17.45 -4.15
C ALA A 107 1.72 -16.70 -5.12
N GLU A 108 1.23 -16.36 -6.31
CA GLU A 108 2.02 -15.63 -7.31
C GLU A 108 2.14 -14.12 -7.01
N LEU A 109 1.09 -13.48 -6.48
CA LEU A 109 1.02 -12.01 -6.41
C LEU A 109 1.30 -11.43 -5.02
N LEU A 110 0.80 -12.06 -3.96
CA LEU A 110 0.82 -11.47 -2.62
C LEU A 110 2.24 -11.40 -2.01
N PRO A 111 3.10 -12.43 -2.14
CA PRO A 111 4.46 -12.35 -1.61
C PRO A 111 5.28 -11.23 -2.26
N GLY A 112 5.15 -11.04 -3.58
CA GLY A 112 5.86 -9.99 -4.30
C GLY A 112 5.36 -8.58 -3.95
N LEU A 113 4.07 -8.43 -3.63
CA LEU A 113 3.53 -7.17 -3.11
C LEU A 113 4.09 -6.87 -1.71
N ALA A 114 4.05 -7.86 -0.82
CA ALA A 114 4.52 -7.71 0.56
C ALA A 114 6.03 -7.40 0.63
N SER A 115 6.84 -8.02 -0.23
CA SER A 115 8.28 -7.77 -0.35
C SER A 115 8.62 -6.46 -1.08
N GLY A 116 7.62 -5.84 -1.73
CA GLY A 116 7.80 -4.66 -2.56
C GLY A 116 8.47 -4.93 -3.92
N GLU A 117 8.71 -6.19 -4.29
CA GLU A 117 9.26 -6.57 -5.61
C GLU A 117 8.30 -6.19 -6.75
N VAL A 118 6.98 -6.32 -6.51
CA VAL A 118 5.96 -5.88 -7.45
C VAL A 118 5.13 -4.72 -6.89
N ARG A 119 4.65 -3.87 -7.81
CA ARG A 119 3.76 -2.74 -7.53
C ARG A 119 2.50 -2.88 -8.37
N PRO A 120 1.55 -3.75 -7.96
CA PRO A 120 0.29 -3.89 -8.68
C PRO A 120 -0.50 -2.57 -8.64
N THR A 121 -1.41 -2.42 -9.58
CA THR A 121 -2.39 -1.34 -9.60
C THR A 121 -3.74 -1.91 -10.03
N VAL A 122 -4.80 -1.14 -9.84
CA VAL A 122 -6.14 -1.47 -10.33
C VAL A 122 -6.46 -0.57 -11.53
N ALA A 123 -6.86 -1.17 -12.65
CA ALA A 123 -7.24 -0.46 -13.87
C ALA A 123 -8.77 -0.46 -13.99
N LEU A 124 -9.40 0.41 -13.22
CA LEU A 124 -10.87 0.48 -13.09
C LEU A 124 -11.52 1.48 -14.06
N GLU A 125 -10.75 2.44 -14.54
CA GLU A 125 -11.26 3.56 -15.32
C GLU A 125 -11.02 3.33 -16.83
N GLU A 126 -12.04 3.63 -17.63
CA GLU A 126 -12.01 3.58 -19.09
C GLU A 126 -12.37 4.97 -19.66
N PHE A 127 -11.80 5.33 -20.81
CA PHE A 127 -12.11 6.59 -21.49
C PHE A 127 -13.13 6.39 -22.61
N GLY A 128 -14.20 7.18 -22.58
CA GLY A 128 -15.25 7.18 -23.62
C GLY A 128 -16.43 6.24 -23.31
N PRO A 129 -17.40 6.11 -24.25
CA PRO A 129 -18.50 5.16 -24.10
C PRO A 129 -17.96 3.75 -24.30
N ALA A 130 -17.41 3.18 -23.24
CA ALA A 130 -17.06 1.78 -23.18
C ALA A 130 -18.20 1.05 -22.46
N ASP A 131 -18.89 0.18 -23.19
CA ASP A 131 -19.74 -0.83 -22.58
C ASP A 131 -18.89 -2.10 -22.50
N PRO A 132 -18.45 -2.52 -21.30
CA PRO A 132 -17.63 -3.73 -21.15
C PRO A 132 -18.40 -5.02 -21.46
N LEU A 133 -19.72 -4.93 -21.66
CA LEU A 133 -20.62 -6.05 -21.96
C LEU A 133 -21.25 -5.98 -23.36
N ALA A 134 -20.98 -4.94 -24.17
CA ALA A 134 -21.51 -4.79 -25.53
C ALA A 134 -20.83 -5.71 -26.56
#